data_AF-A0A956AXA8-F1
#
_entry.id   AF-A0A956AXA8-F1
#
_cell.length_a   1.000
_cell.length_b   1.000
_cell.length_c   1.000
_cell.angle_alpha   90.00
_cell.angle_beta   90.00
_cell.angle_gamma   90.00
#
_symmetry.space_group_name_H-M   'P 1'
#
loop_
_entity.id
_entity.type
_entity.pdbx_description
1 polymer ?
#
loop_
_entity_poly.entity_id
_entity_poly.type
_entity_poly.pdbx_seq_one_letter_code
_entity_poly.pdbx_strand_id
1 'polypeptide(L)'
;MSGAQTVLAKVKALLGGGGGGGKAGLKGWILPGIAMLVLLGFLFSDSGGFVEVEPGEVAVKYNNTGLGFLGAAAQVIKEQGVVTFLPVLQRVEKLDARPQIFVMEGDSDVDHNHTRRLTVRANDGSNFYFDRLEIH
;
A
#
# COMPACT_ATOMS: atom_id res chain seq x y z
N MET A 1 -25.74 27.39 -50.68
CA MET A 1 -25.33 26.03 -50.26
C MET A 1 -23.85 26.09 -49.88
N SER A 2 -23.51 26.48 -48.65
CA SER A 2 -23.43 25.70 -47.41
C SER A 2 -21.99 25.29 -47.08
N GLY A 3 -21.21 26.26 -46.57
CA GLY A 3 -19.87 26.01 -46.00
C GLY A 3 -19.89 25.07 -44.79
N ALA A 4 -21.08 24.83 -44.20
CA ALA A 4 -21.28 23.81 -43.20
C ALA A 4 -20.99 22.39 -43.73
N GLN A 5 -21.26 22.10 -45.01
CA GLN A 5 -20.98 20.77 -45.58
C GLN A 5 -19.47 20.52 -45.76
N THR A 6 -18.67 21.55 -46.04
CA THR A 6 -17.21 21.44 -46.19
C THR A 6 -16.52 21.24 -44.84
N VAL A 7 -17.02 21.89 -43.78
CA VAL A 7 -16.52 21.69 -42.41
C VAL A 7 -16.95 20.32 -41.90
N LEU A 8 -18.19 19.89 -42.15
CA LEU A 8 -18.65 18.55 -41.79
C LEU A 8 -17.87 17.45 -42.54
N ALA A 9 -17.50 17.68 -43.79
CA ALA A 9 -16.65 16.77 -44.57
C ALA A 9 -15.23 16.67 -44.00
N LYS A 10 -14.61 17.80 -43.60
CA LYS A 10 -13.29 17.80 -42.94
C LYS A 10 -13.33 17.16 -41.55
N VAL A 11 -14.36 17.43 -40.76
CA VAL A 11 -14.54 16.84 -39.43
C VAL A 11 -14.84 15.35 -39.54
N LYS A 12 -15.61 14.92 -40.54
CA LYS A 12 -15.85 13.49 -40.84
C LYS A 12 -14.61 12.80 -41.41
N ALA A 13 -13.71 13.50 -42.10
CA ALA A 13 -12.41 12.97 -42.52
C ALA A 13 -11.43 12.84 -41.33
N LEU A 14 -11.50 13.75 -40.36
CA LEU A 14 -10.71 13.69 -39.12
C LEU A 14 -11.24 12.64 -38.13
N LEU A 15 -12.56 12.48 -38.01
CA LEU A 15 -13.19 11.48 -37.14
C LEU A 15 -13.38 10.11 -37.83
N GLY A 16 -13.37 10.07 -39.16
CA GLY A 16 -13.53 8.87 -39.97
C GLY A 16 -12.22 8.25 -40.47
N GLY A 17 -11.07 8.75 -40.00
CA GLY A 17 -9.74 8.21 -40.30
C GLY A 17 -9.43 6.87 -39.63
N GLY A 18 -10.44 6.06 -39.34
CA GLY A 18 -10.33 4.71 -38.78
C GLY A 18 -10.93 3.70 -39.74
N GLY A 19 -10.22 3.36 -40.80
CA GLY A 19 -10.74 2.44 -41.81
C GLY A 19 -9.81 2.28 -43.01
N GLY A 20 -8.58 1.83 -42.77
CA GLY A 20 -7.61 1.54 -43.82
C GLY A 20 -6.92 0.22 -43.53
N GLY A 21 -7.54 -0.88 -43.96
CA GLY A 21 -6.87 -2.17 -44.05
C GLY A 21 -5.66 -2.10 -44.98
N GLY A 22 -4.62 -2.87 -44.65
CA GLY A 22 -3.47 -3.08 -45.54
C GLY A 22 -2.23 -2.27 -45.19
N LYS A 23 -1.57 -2.65 -44.09
CA LYS A 23 -0.13 -2.87 -43.90
C LYS A 23 0.19 -2.70 -42.42
N ALA A 24 0.17 -3.81 -41.67
CA ALA A 24 0.75 -3.90 -40.34
C ALA A 24 2.29 -3.80 -40.46
N GLY A 25 2.77 -2.64 -40.92
CA GLY A 25 4.16 -2.25 -40.72
C GLY A 25 4.37 -2.04 -39.23
N LEU A 26 5.58 -2.33 -38.77
CA LEU A 26 6.06 -2.21 -37.39
C LEU A 26 5.37 -1.09 -36.58
N LYS A 27 5.15 0.07 -37.21
CA LYS A 27 4.47 1.27 -36.68
C LYS A 27 3.07 1.06 -36.09
N GLY A 28 2.27 0.11 -36.60
CA GLY A 28 0.95 -0.21 -36.07
C GLY A 28 0.98 -1.01 -34.76
N TRP A 29 2.08 -1.71 -34.49
CA TRP A 29 2.32 -2.48 -33.26
C TRP A 29 3.09 -1.68 -32.20
N ILE A 30 3.69 -0.54 -32.56
CA ILE A 30 4.43 0.31 -31.62
C ILE A 30 3.51 0.82 -30.52
N LEU A 31 2.31 1.32 -30.86
CA LEU A 31 1.40 1.90 -29.87
C LEU A 31 0.88 0.87 -28.85
N PRO A 32 0.32 -0.28 -29.24
CA PRO A 32 -0.07 -1.31 -28.28
C PRO A 32 1.14 -1.93 -27.56
N GLY A 33 2.30 -2.03 -28.21
CA GLY A 33 3.53 -2.52 -27.58
C GLY A 33 4.06 -1.60 -26.48
N ILE A 34 4.03 -0.28 -26.69
CA ILE A 34 4.38 0.70 -25.67
C ILE A 34 3.36 0.68 -24.53
N ALA A 35 2.06 0.61 -24.83
CA ALA A 35 1.03 0.51 -23.80
C ALA A 35 1.20 -0.76 -22.94
N MET A 36 1.54 -1.89 -23.55
CA MET A 36 1.84 -3.15 -22.87
C MET A 36 3.10 -3.03 -22.00
N LEU A 37 4.16 -2.37 -22.49
CA LEU A 37 5.39 -2.15 -21.72
C LEU A 37 5.20 -1.20 -20.54
N VAL A 38 4.37 -0.17 -20.70
CA VAL A 38 3.99 0.72 -19.59
C VAL A 38 3.17 -0.06 -18.57
N LEU A 39 2.21 -0.88 -19.00
CA LEU A 39 1.42 -1.72 -18.10
C LEU A 39 2.30 -2.72 -17.33
N LEU A 40 3.24 -3.39 -18.02
CA LEU A 40 4.23 -4.26 -17.40
C LEU A 40 5.12 -3.47 -16.43
N GLY A 41 5.60 -2.30 -16.85
CA GLY A 41 6.41 -1.42 -16.02
C GLY A 41 5.69 -1.01 -14.73
N PHE A 42 4.39 -0.72 -14.78
CA PHE A 42 3.58 -0.44 -13.59
C PHE A 42 3.36 -1.67 -12.70
N LEU A 43 3.30 -2.87 -13.29
CA LEU A 43 3.15 -4.12 -12.56
C LEU A 43 4.46 -4.56 -11.87
N PHE A 44 5.61 -4.25 -12.46
CA PHE A 44 6.94 -4.61 -11.96
C PHE A 44 7.64 -3.49 -11.16
N SER A 45 7.20 -2.23 -11.30
CA SER A 45 7.68 -1.12 -10.47
C SER A 45 7.11 -1.25 -9.06
N ASP A 46 7.82 -0.77 -8.06
CA ASP A 46 7.56 -0.87 -6.60
C ASP A 46 6.13 -0.47 -6.14
N SER A 47 5.34 0.14 -7.03
CA SER A 47 3.90 0.37 -6.87
C SER A 47 3.02 -0.86 -7.15
N GLY A 48 3.61 -1.92 -7.72
CA GLY A 48 2.96 -3.04 -8.36
C GLY A 48 2.53 -4.10 -7.36
N GLY A 49 1.66 -3.74 -6.43
CA GLY A 49 0.76 -4.72 -5.81
C GLY A 49 1.37 -5.86 -4.99
N PHE A 50 2.68 -5.93 -4.81
CA PHE A 50 3.32 -6.93 -3.97
C PHE A 50 3.80 -6.23 -2.71
N VAL A 51 3.27 -6.64 -1.57
CA VAL A 51 3.79 -6.23 -0.26
C VAL A 51 4.26 -7.48 0.45
N GLU A 52 5.55 -7.52 0.74
CA GLU A 52 6.15 -8.56 1.59
C GLU A 52 5.88 -8.22 3.05
N VAL A 53 5.31 -9.20 3.76
CA VAL A 53 4.99 -9.12 5.19
C VAL A 53 6.03 -9.93 5.94
N GLU A 54 6.86 -9.24 6.74
CA GLU A 54 7.90 -9.87 7.53
C GLU A 54 7.35 -10.58 8.77
N PRO A 55 8.09 -11.53 9.37
CA PRO A 55 7.69 -12.15 10.63
C PRO A 55 7.53 -11.10 11.75
N GLY A 56 6.33 -11.02 12.34
CA GLY A 56 6.00 -10.01 13.36
C GLY A 56 5.31 -8.76 12.82
N GLU A 57 5.12 -8.64 11.50
CA GLU A 57 4.27 -7.63 10.89
C GLU A 57 2.87 -8.19 10.58
N VAL A 58 1.86 -7.32 10.60
CA VAL A 58 0.49 -7.61 10.19
C VAL A 58 0.12 -6.68 9.05
N ALA A 59 -0.33 -7.25 7.94
CA ALA A 59 -0.82 -6.45 6.81
C ALA A 59 -2.34 -6.31 6.89
N VAL A 60 -2.83 -5.09 6.74
CA VAL A 60 -4.25 -4.80 6.58
C VAL A 60 -4.51 -4.41 5.13
N LYS A 61 -5.33 -5.21 4.45
CA LYS A 61 -5.73 -5.01 3.06
C LYS A 61 -7.11 -4.37 3.03
N TYR A 62 -7.17 -3.13 2.58
CA TYR A 62 -8.40 -2.38 2.36
C TYR A 62 -8.87 -2.51 0.92
N ASN A 63 -10.15 -2.80 0.72
CA ASN A 63 -10.78 -2.80 -0.59
C ASN A 63 -11.56 -1.49 -0.77
N ASN A 64 -11.03 -0.59 -1.60
CA ASN A 64 -11.61 0.73 -1.83
C ASN A 64 -12.72 0.74 -2.90
N THR A 65 -13.05 -0.42 -3.47
CA THR A 65 -13.97 -0.51 -4.61
C THR A 65 -15.45 -0.49 -4.21
N GLY A 66 -15.79 -0.73 -2.94
CA GLY A 66 -17.19 -0.76 -2.45
C GLY A 66 -18.08 -1.88 -3.03
N LEU A 67 -17.54 -2.65 -3.97
CA LEU A 67 -18.21 -3.76 -4.64
C LEU A 67 -17.99 -5.05 -3.82
N GLY A 68 -19.01 -5.44 -3.04
CA GLY A 68 -18.95 -6.55 -2.09
C GLY A 68 -18.65 -7.95 -2.66
N PHE A 69 -18.53 -8.09 -3.99
CA PHE A 69 -18.10 -9.34 -4.63
C PHE A 69 -16.57 -9.51 -4.69
N LEU A 70 -15.79 -8.46 -4.41
CA LEU A 70 -14.31 -8.50 -4.37
C LEU A 70 -13.75 -8.80 -2.96
N GLY A 71 -14.60 -9.22 -2.03
CA GLY A 71 -14.23 -9.58 -0.66
C GLY A 71 -14.60 -8.54 0.40
N ALA A 72 -14.13 -8.76 1.62
CA ALA A 72 -14.38 -7.88 2.76
C ALA A 72 -13.74 -6.49 2.56
N ALA A 73 -14.37 -5.45 3.15
CA ALA A 73 -13.87 -4.08 3.07
C ALA A 73 -12.47 -3.90 3.69
N ALA A 74 -12.16 -4.69 4.71
CA ALA A 74 -10.84 -4.81 5.31
C ALA A 74 -10.55 -6.28 5.62
N GLN A 75 -9.40 -6.77 5.19
CA GLN A 75 -8.89 -8.11 5.50
C GLN A 75 -7.58 -7.99 6.26
N VAL A 76 -7.51 -8.58 7.45
CA VAL A 76 -6.30 -8.63 8.26
C VAL A 76 -5.54 -9.91 7.93
N ILE A 77 -4.32 -9.77 7.43
CA ILE A 77 -3.41 -10.86 7.08
C ILE A 77 -2.31 -10.90 8.14
N LYS A 78 -2.33 -11.95 8.96
CA LYS A 78 -1.36 -12.19 10.04
C LYS A 78 -0.28 -13.20 9.65
N GLU A 79 -0.40 -13.78 8.46
CA GLU A 79 0.53 -14.77 7.94
C GLU A 79 1.68 -14.06 7.21
N GLN A 80 2.88 -14.53 7.49
CA GLN A 80 4.13 -14.12 6.85
C GLN A 80 4.13 -14.56 5.37
N GLY A 81 4.53 -13.66 4.47
CA GLY A 81 4.60 -13.95 3.04
C GLY A 81 4.31 -12.76 2.12
N VAL A 82 4.25 -13.04 0.82
CA VAL A 82 4.00 -12.04 -0.22
C VAL A 82 2.48 -11.87 -0.41
N VAL A 83 1.97 -10.71 -0.01
CA VAL A 83 0.57 -10.34 -0.24
C VAL A 83 0.47 -9.64 -1.59
N THR A 84 -0.26 -10.26 -2.51
CA THR A 84 -0.62 -9.63 -3.79
C THR A 84 -1.91 -8.82 -3.63
N PHE A 85 -1.88 -7.58 -4.07
CA PHE A 85 -2.99 -6.65 -4.11
C PHE A 85 -2.95 -5.84 -5.40
N LEU A 86 -4.08 -5.28 -5.83
CA LEU A 86 -4.11 -4.42 -7.00
C LEU A 86 -4.08 -2.96 -6.53
N PRO A 87 -3.01 -2.18 -6.75
CA PRO A 87 -2.82 -0.86 -6.15
C PRO A 87 -3.90 0.18 -6.53
N VAL A 88 -4.59 -0.04 -7.66
CA VAL A 88 -5.69 0.83 -8.12
C VAL A 88 -6.99 0.57 -7.34
N LEU A 89 -7.19 -0.65 -6.83
CA LEU A 89 -8.45 -1.09 -6.19
C LEU A 89 -8.28 -1.37 -4.69
N GLN A 90 -7.06 -1.66 -4.26
CA GLN A 90 -6.73 -2.19 -2.95
C GLN A 90 -5.55 -1.41 -2.38
N ARG A 91 -5.64 -1.10 -1.09
CA ARG A 91 -4.55 -0.47 -0.33
C ARG A 91 -4.09 -1.47 0.73
N VAL A 92 -2.79 -1.73 0.80
CA VAL A 92 -2.22 -2.57 1.85
C VAL A 92 -1.38 -1.69 2.76
N GLU A 93 -1.65 -1.77 4.06
CA GLU A 93 -0.90 -1.08 5.10
C GLU A 93 -0.23 -2.12 5.99
N LYS A 94 1.08 -1.99 6.17
CA LYS A 94 1.86 -2.85 7.07
C LYS A 94 1.89 -2.23 8.44
N LEU A 95 1.51 -2.99 9.45
CA LEU A 95 1.53 -2.60 10.85
C LEU A 95 2.51 -3.51 11.57
N ASP A 96 3.38 -2.93 12.39
CA ASP A 96 4.23 -3.71 13.28
C ASP A 96 3.37 -4.28 14.42
N ALA A 97 3.40 -5.60 14.60
CA ALA A 97 2.69 -6.29 15.67
C ALA A 97 3.63 -6.76 16.78
N ARG A 98 4.90 -6.32 16.77
CA ARG A 98 5.85 -6.59 17.86
C ARG A 98 5.32 -6.00 19.17
N PRO A 99 5.30 -6.78 20.26
CA PRO A 99 4.91 -6.26 21.56
C PRO A 99 5.92 -5.21 22.01
N GLN A 100 5.41 -4.06 22.46
CA GLN A 100 6.25 -3.01 23.00
C GLN A 100 6.53 -3.32 24.48
N ILE A 101 7.80 -3.60 24.80
CA ILE A 101 8.21 -3.89 26.18
C ILE A 101 8.55 -2.57 26.85
N PHE A 102 7.85 -2.25 27.94
CA PHE A 102 8.14 -1.10 28.78
C PHE A 102 9.03 -1.53 29.93
N VAL A 103 10.23 -0.97 30.02
CA VAL A 103 11.25 -1.32 31.02
C VAL A 103 11.40 -0.17 32.01
N MET A 104 11.32 -0.48 33.31
CA MET A 104 11.63 0.44 34.40
C MET A 104 12.92 0.02 35.07
N GLU A 105 14.02 0.71 34.77
CA GLU A 105 15.36 0.42 35.27
C GLU A 105 16.19 1.72 35.38
N GLY A 106 17.15 1.74 36.31
CA GLY A 106 18.08 2.85 36.47
C GLY A 106 17.47 4.13 37.10
N ASP A 107 18.26 5.20 37.10
CA ASP A 107 17.96 6.45 37.83
C ASP A 107 17.50 7.61 36.92
N SER A 108 17.43 7.40 35.61
CA SER A 108 17.08 8.43 34.62
C SER A 108 16.20 7.86 33.53
N ASP A 109 15.30 8.69 32.99
CA ASP A 109 14.50 8.32 31.82
C ASP A 109 15.38 8.34 30.57
N VAL A 110 15.56 7.18 29.94
CA VAL A 110 16.41 7.00 28.76
C VAL A 110 15.59 7.14 27.48
N ASP A 111 14.36 6.61 27.48
CA ASP A 111 13.44 6.64 26.33
C ASP A 111 11.97 6.51 26.78
N HIS A 112 11.02 6.68 25.86
CA HIS A 112 9.58 6.53 26.11
C HIS A 112 9.19 5.14 26.61
N ASN A 113 9.95 4.10 26.22
CA ASN A 113 9.76 2.73 26.68
C ASN A 113 10.76 2.31 27.78
N HIS A 114 11.63 3.22 28.20
CA HIS A 114 12.64 2.96 29.21
C HIS A 114 12.69 4.12 30.22
N THR A 115 11.92 3.98 31.29
CA THR A 115 11.83 4.98 32.35
C THR A 115 12.63 4.57 33.57
N ARG A 116 12.86 5.54 34.46
CA ARG A 116 13.50 5.30 35.76
C ARG A 116 12.78 4.23 36.58
N ARG A 117 13.53 3.58 37.47
CA ARG A 117 13.02 2.53 38.37
C ARG A 117 11.83 2.99 39.22
N LEU A 118 10.89 2.06 39.43
CA LEU A 118 9.75 2.28 40.32
C LEU A 118 10.21 2.18 41.78
N THR A 119 10.02 3.26 42.53
CA THR A 119 10.25 3.29 43.99
C THR A 119 8.90 3.36 44.70
N VAL A 120 8.62 2.39 45.56
CA VAL A 120 7.40 2.32 46.36
C VAL A 120 7.73 2.65 47.80
N ARG A 121 6.96 3.56 48.38
CA ARG A 121 7.04 3.88 49.80
C ARG A 121 5.95 3.13 50.55
N ALA A 122 6.35 2.26 51.46
CA ALA A 122 5.43 1.53 52.30
C ALA A 122 4.91 2.43 53.44
N ASN A 123 3.77 2.04 54.02
CA ASN A 123 3.09 2.79 55.08
C ASN A 123 3.93 2.91 56.37
N ASP A 124 4.89 2.01 56.55
CA ASP A 124 5.88 2.06 57.65
C ASP A 124 7.01 3.07 57.43
N GLY A 125 7.01 3.77 56.28
CA GLY A 125 8.01 4.76 55.92
C GLY A 125 9.25 4.20 55.22
N SER A 126 9.34 2.88 55.03
CA SER A 126 10.41 2.26 54.25
C SER A 126 10.22 2.49 52.75
N ASN A 127 11.33 2.53 52.01
CA ASN A 127 11.33 2.67 50.56
C ASN A 127 11.89 1.39 49.94
N PHE A 128 11.12 0.80 49.03
CA PHE A 128 11.54 -0.32 48.21
C PHE A 128 11.66 0.15 46.77
N TYR A 129 12.63 -0.39 46.05
CA TYR A 129 12.76 -0.19 44.62
C TYR A 129 12.86 -1.55 43.93
N PHE A 130 12.42 -1.59 42.68
CA PHE A 130 12.60 -2.74 41.82
C PHE A 130 13.83 -2.49 40.94
N ASP A 131 14.76 -3.45 40.88
CA ASP A 131 15.96 -3.32 40.06
C ASP A 131 15.62 -3.30 38.57
N ARG A 132 14.70 -4.16 38.15
CA ARG A 132 14.18 -4.23 36.78
C ARG A 132 12.73 -4.68 36.81
N LEU A 133 11.86 -3.91 36.18
CA LEU A 133 10.45 -4.25 36.00
C LEU A 133 10.09 -4.11 34.52
N GLU A 134 9.63 -5.20 33.93
CA GLU A 134 9.22 -5.26 32.52
C GLU A 134 7.72 -5.47 32.43
N ILE A 135 7.06 -4.65 31.61
CA ILE A 135 5.64 -4.79 31.27
C ILE A 135 5.58 -5.17 29.79
N HIS A 136 4.90 -6.29 29.51
CA HIS A 136 4.70 -6.85 28.18
C HIS A 136 3.30 -6.54 27.64
#